data_AF-A0A6V7WSK4-F1
#
_entry.id   AF-A0A6V7WSK4-F1
#
_cell.length_a   1.000
_cell.length_b   1.000
_cell.length_c   1.000
_cell.angle_alpha   90.00
_cell.angle_beta   90.00
_cell.angle_gamma   90.00
#
_symmetry.space_group_name_H-M   'P 1'
#
loop_
_entity.id
_entity.type
_entity.pdbx_description
1 polymer ?
#
loop_
_entity_poly.entity_id
_entity_poly.type
_entity_poly.pdbx_seq_one_letter_code
_entity_poly.pdbx_strand_id
1 'polypeptide(L)'
;MSCLEELSKKKYKWEYVFTLQNDDIQIKTNEEIIRILKWLGGANDVQYQLDQEELIKNVSKKFNWTFKDLKLFRDVDTNGKPLSLKISKGLVQASLARPFVDFIVQKLDLTQLLHHINNCGEYACDELFFQTLVATDVLKAPNSFTHKCLDKNIYTPYFSRLVYFKNILFLLWNLI
;
A
#
# COMPACT_ATOMS: atom_id res chain seq x y z
N MET A 1 -6.39 11.35 0.26
CA MET A 1 -5.25 12.09 -0.31
C MET A 1 -5.05 13.47 0.30
N SER A 2 -6.09 14.29 0.52
CA SER A 2 -5.95 15.68 0.98
C SER A 2 -5.08 15.90 2.23
N CYS A 3 -5.11 14.98 3.21
CA CYS A 3 -4.22 15.06 4.37
C CYS A 3 -2.74 14.89 4.00
N LEU A 4 -2.42 13.95 3.11
CA LEU A 4 -1.05 13.74 2.63
C LEU A 4 -0.57 14.92 1.80
N GLU A 5 -1.45 15.54 1.01
CA GLU A 5 -1.15 16.78 0.26
C GLU A 5 -0.79 17.94 1.20
N GLU A 6 -1.55 18.14 2.29
CA GLU A 6 -1.22 19.16 3.29
C GLU A 6 0.11 18.85 3.98
N LEU A 7 0.30 17.61 4.44
CA LEU A 7 1.51 17.19 5.15
C LEU A 7 2.77 17.21 4.26
N SER A 8 2.62 17.08 2.94
CA SER A 8 3.73 17.17 1.98
C SER A 8 4.26 18.60 1.80
N LYS A 9 3.56 19.62 2.31
CA LYS A 9 4.04 21.01 2.23
C LYS A 9 5.35 21.17 3.02
N LYS A 10 6.30 21.90 2.45
CA LYS A 10 7.66 22.11 3.00
C LYS A 10 7.69 22.67 4.43
N LYS A 11 6.63 23.34 4.89
CA LYS A 11 6.51 23.87 6.26
C LYS A 11 6.47 22.76 7.32
N TYR A 12 6.03 21.55 6.97
CA TYR A 12 5.97 20.42 7.89
C TYR A 12 7.21 19.54 7.76
N LYS A 13 7.86 19.29 8.89
CA LYS A 13 9.02 18.41 9.02
C LYS A 13 8.62 17.16 9.78
N TRP A 14 8.65 16.02 9.11
CA TRP A 14 8.31 14.71 9.66
C TRP A 14 8.97 13.62 8.82
N GLU A 15 9.18 12.45 9.42
CA GLU A 15 9.85 11.31 8.76
C GLU A 15 8.85 10.22 8.33
N TYR A 16 7.82 9.99 9.15
CA TYR A 16 6.73 9.05 8.86
C TYR A 16 5.36 9.68 9.10
N VAL A 17 4.38 9.20 8.34
CA VAL A 17 2.96 9.44 8.58
C VAL A 17 2.24 8.12 8.78
N PHE A 18 1.31 8.09 9.74
CA PHE A 18 0.41 6.97 9.97
C PHE A 18 -0.97 7.33 9.43
N THR A 19 -1.59 6.45 8.66
CA THR A 19 -3.02 6.58 8.34
C THR A 19 -3.82 5.85 9.42
N LEU A 20 -4.76 6.56 10.04
CA LEU A 20 -5.60 6.06 11.13
C LEU A 20 -7.07 6.33 10.82
N GLN A 21 -7.95 5.53 11.42
CA GLN A 21 -9.40 5.72 11.45
C GLN A 21 -9.85 6.13 12.87
N ASN A 22 -11.10 6.58 13.01
CA ASN A 22 -11.62 7.15 14.27
C ASN A 22 -11.64 6.15 15.43
N ASP A 23 -11.64 4.87 15.11
CA ASP A 23 -11.71 3.70 15.97
C ASP A 23 -10.33 3.09 16.26
N ASP A 24 -9.25 3.66 15.71
CA ASP A 24 -7.89 3.25 16.03
C ASP A 24 -7.41 3.86 17.36
N ILE A 25 -6.83 3.01 18.21
CA ILE A 25 -6.26 3.38 19.51
C ILE A 25 -4.77 3.02 19.53
N GLN A 26 -3.94 3.95 20.01
CA GLN A 26 -2.52 3.74 20.15
C GLN A 26 -2.20 2.77 21.31
N ILE A 27 -1.48 1.68 21.01
CA ILE A 27 -1.10 0.61 21.96
C ILE A 27 0.41 0.54 22.26
N LYS A 28 1.15 1.57 21.85
CA LYS A 28 2.60 1.73 22.05
C LYS A 28 2.87 3.18 22.44
N THR A 29 3.83 3.42 23.30
CA THR A 29 4.28 4.78 23.61
C THR A 29 4.94 5.43 22.40
N ASN A 30 5.05 6.77 22.41
CA ASN A 30 5.78 7.48 21.36
C ASN A 30 7.25 7.02 21.25
N GLU A 31 7.89 6.71 22.38
CA GLU A 31 9.27 6.19 22.39
C GLU A 31 9.37 4.83 21.68
N GLU A 32 8.46 3.91 21.96
CA GLU A 32 8.41 2.60 21.30
C GLU A 32 8.19 2.74 19.79
N ILE A 33 7.28 3.62 19.38
CA ILE A 33 7.01 3.89 17.96
C ILE A 33 8.29 4.43 17.28
N ILE A 34 8.97 5.40 17.88
CA ILE A 34 10.22 5.95 17.33
C ILE A 34 11.29 4.86 17.20
N ARG A 35 11.41 3.96 18.18
CA ARG A 35 12.36 2.84 18.11
C ARG A 35 12.04 1.89 16.95
N ILE A 36 10.76 1.55 16.74
CA ILE A 36 10.32 0.72 15.62
C ILE A 36 10.61 1.39 14.28
N LEU A 37 10.29 2.68 14.12
CA LEU A 37 10.56 3.43 12.90
C LEU A 37 12.06 3.53 12.57
N LYS A 38 12.91 3.67 13.58
CA LYS A 38 14.37 3.62 13.42
C LYS A 38 14.85 2.25 12.92
N TRP A 39 14.24 1.15 13.38
CA TRP A 39 14.56 -0.19 12.89
C TRP A 39 14.07 -0.44 11.47
N LEU A 40 12.94 0.17 11.06
CA LEU A 40 12.46 0.12 9.68
C LEU A 40 13.35 0.88 8.71
N GLY A 41 14.16 1.83 9.20
CA GLY A 41 15.20 2.49 8.41
C GLY A 41 14.66 3.22 7.17
N GLY A 42 13.45 3.76 7.25
CA GLY A 42 12.80 4.45 6.14
C GLY A 42 11.87 3.56 5.31
N ALA A 43 11.81 2.24 5.49
CA ALA A 43 10.86 1.39 4.77
C ALA A 43 9.40 1.78 5.06
N ASN A 44 8.53 1.75 4.03
CA ASN A 44 7.09 1.83 4.24
C ASN A 44 6.59 0.52 4.87
N ASP A 45 5.57 0.62 5.74
CA ASP A 45 4.87 -0.54 6.30
C ASP A 45 3.41 -0.50 5.88
N VAL A 46 2.97 -1.58 5.24
CA VAL A 46 1.60 -1.83 4.86
C VAL A 46 1.32 -3.32 5.05
N GLN A 47 0.10 -3.65 5.45
CA GLN A 47 -0.32 -5.04 5.52
C GLN A 47 -0.62 -5.58 4.12
N TYR A 48 -0.33 -6.87 3.89
CA TYR A 48 -0.74 -7.60 2.68
C TYR A 48 -1.56 -8.84 3.02
N GLN A 49 -2.74 -8.98 2.40
CA GLN A 49 -3.58 -10.18 2.45
C GLN A 49 -3.25 -11.05 1.24
N LEU A 50 -2.86 -12.30 1.48
CA LEU A 50 -2.39 -13.22 0.45
C LEU A 50 -3.54 -13.99 -0.25
N ASP A 51 -4.65 -14.21 0.45
CA ASP A 51 -5.79 -15.03 0.03
C ASP A 51 -6.84 -14.27 -0.80
N GLN A 52 -6.40 -13.31 -1.61
CA GLN A 52 -7.27 -12.35 -2.30
C GLN A 52 -7.19 -12.47 -3.83
N GLU A 53 -6.74 -13.63 -4.33
CA GLU A 53 -6.48 -13.86 -5.76
C GLU A 53 -7.70 -13.60 -6.66
N GLU A 54 -8.89 -14.04 -6.24
CA GLU A 54 -10.12 -13.88 -7.03
C GLU A 54 -10.51 -12.40 -7.16
N LEU A 55 -10.51 -11.66 -6.04
CA LEU A 55 -10.77 -10.22 -6.03
C LEU A 55 -9.75 -9.49 -6.90
N ILE A 56 -8.46 -9.77 -6.71
CA ILE A 56 -7.37 -9.16 -7.49
C ILE A 56 -7.57 -9.45 -8.98
N LYS A 57 -7.94 -10.68 -9.35
CA LYS A 57 -8.21 -11.08 -10.74
C LYS A 57 -9.40 -10.34 -11.33
N ASN A 58 -10.49 -10.17 -10.58
CA ASN A 58 -11.68 -9.44 -11.04
C ASN A 58 -11.35 -7.97 -11.29
N VAL A 59 -10.71 -7.32 -10.32
CA VAL A 59 -10.29 -5.91 -10.42
C VAL A 59 -9.27 -5.71 -11.56
N SER A 60 -8.32 -6.64 -11.70
CA SER A 60 -7.30 -6.58 -12.75
C SER A 60 -7.87 -6.73 -14.17
N LYS A 61 -9.00 -7.44 -14.32
CA LYS A 61 -9.69 -7.59 -15.61
C LYS A 61 -10.60 -6.42 -15.94
N LYS A 62 -11.15 -5.76 -14.92
CA LYS A 62 -12.13 -4.68 -15.10
C LYS A 62 -11.51 -3.40 -15.64
N PHE A 63 -10.27 -3.11 -15.25
CA PHE A 63 -9.59 -1.89 -15.60
C PHE A 63 -8.23 -2.13 -16.23
N ASN A 64 -7.73 -1.13 -16.95
CA ASN A 64 -6.37 -1.14 -17.45
C ASN A 64 -5.44 -0.48 -16.42
N TRP A 65 -4.43 -1.22 -15.98
CA TRP A 65 -3.50 -0.80 -14.92
C TRP A 65 -2.15 -0.32 -15.45
N THR A 66 -2.02 -0.18 -16.78
CA THR A 66 -0.81 0.34 -17.40
C THR A 66 -0.56 1.79 -17.00
N PHE A 67 0.71 2.18 -16.85
CA PHE A 67 1.09 3.54 -16.45
C PHE A 67 0.55 4.59 -17.41
N LYS A 68 0.44 4.25 -18.70
CA LYS A 68 -0.13 5.09 -19.74
C LYS A 68 -1.61 5.36 -19.51
N ASP A 69 -2.41 4.32 -19.24
CA ASP A 69 -3.85 4.45 -19.02
C ASP A 69 -4.17 5.17 -17.71
N LEU A 70 -3.39 4.86 -16.68
CA LEU A 70 -3.46 5.51 -15.38
C LEU A 70 -2.88 6.94 -15.37
N LYS A 71 -2.24 7.37 -16.45
CA LYS A 71 -1.55 8.67 -16.58
C LYS A 71 -0.46 8.91 -15.53
N LEU A 72 0.17 7.84 -15.02
CA LEU A 72 1.27 7.96 -14.05
C LEU A 72 2.55 8.44 -14.73
N PHE A 73 2.97 7.71 -15.77
CA PHE A 73 4.17 7.98 -16.55
C PHE A 73 4.01 7.50 -17.99
N ARG A 74 4.80 8.06 -18.91
CA ARG A 74 4.90 7.58 -20.30
C ARG A 74 5.99 6.52 -20.40
N ASP A 75 5.81 5.35 -19.79
CA ASP A 75 6.86 4.35 -19.76
C ASP A 75 6.46 2.99 -20.33
N VAL A 76 7.40 2.45 -21.10
CA VAL A 76 7.50 1.07 -21.55
C VAL A 76 8.77 0.47 -20.96
N ASP A 77 8.81 -0.85 -20.76
CA ASP A 77 10.02 -1.56 -20.32
C ASP A 77 11.11 -1.57 -21.41
N THR A 78 12.25 -2.20 -21.11
CA THR A 78 13.39 -2.32 -22.04
C THR A 78 13.06 -3.07 -23.33
N ASN A 79 11.93 -3.78 -23.37
CA ASN A 79 11.45 -4.54 -24.54
C ASN A 79 10.27 -3.86 -25.23
N GLY A 80 9.92 -2.63 -24.83
CA GLY A 80 8.81 -1.87 -25.39
C GLY A 80 7.42 -2.29 -24.88
N LYS A 81 7.34 -3.14 -23.84
CA LYS A 81 6.05 -3.53 -23.24
C LYS A 81 5.56 -2.45 -22.27
N PRO A 82 4.26 -2.14 -22.24
CA PRO A 82 3.72 -1.17 -21.27
C PRO A 82 4.01 -1.58 -19.83
N LEU A 83 4.56 -0.68 -19.03
CA LEU A 83 4.65 -0.87 -17.58
C LEU A 83 3.26 -0.77 -16.96
N SER A 84 3.01 -1.55 -15.92
CA SER A 84 1.71 -1.63 -15.25
C SER A 84 1.88 -1.69 -13.75
N LEU A 85 0.94 -1.10 -13.03
CA LEU A 85 0.77 -1.39 -11.61
C LEU A 85 0.38 -2.86 -11.46
N LYS A 86 0.87 -3.47 -10.38
CA LYS A 86 0.51 -4.83 -9.99
C LYS A 86 -0.32 -4.77 -8.71
N ILE A 87 -1.58 -5.19 -8.82
CA ILE A 87 -2.57 -5.01 -7.77
C ILE A 87 -2.28 -5.92 -6.59
N SER A 88 -2.32 -5.36 -5.40
CA SER A 88 -2.17 -6.06 -4.13
C SER A 88 -3.23 -5.55 -3.16
N LYS A 89 -3.71 -6.42 -2.26
CA LYS A 89 -4.73 -6.10 -1.25
C LYS A 89 -4.16 -6.20 0.16
N GLY A 90 -4.70 -5.41 1.08
CA GLY A 90 -4.29 -5.42 2.48
C GLY A 90 -5.27 -4.75 3.43
N LEU A 91 -4.77 -3.86 4.28
CA LEU A 91 -5.58 -2.99 5.17
C LEU A 91 -5.34 -1.52 4.82
N VAL A 92 -6.28 -0.65 5.16
CA VAL A 92 -6.20 0.79 4.86
C VAL A 92 -5.13 1.53 5.67
N GLN A 93 -4.75 1.00 6.84
CA GLN A 93 -3.71 1.56 7.70
C GLN A 93 -2.32 1.30 7.11
N ALA A 94 -1.51 2.35 7.12
CA ALA A 94 -0.16 2.35 6.59
C ALA A 94 0.75 3.24 7.44
N SER A 95 2.02 2.89 7.53
CA SER A 95 3.10 3.75 8.03
C SER A 95 4.02 4.09 6.86
N LEU A 96 3.91 5.33 6.37
CA LEU A 96 4.54 5.75 5.13
C LEU A 96 5.68 6.72 5.40
N ALA A 97 6.84 6.46 4.81
CA ALA A 97 7.99 7.34 4.89
C ALA A 97 7.78 8.60 4.04
N ARG A 98 8.31 9.73 4.50
CA ARG A 98 8.20 11.02 3.83
C ARG A 98 8.57 10.99 2.33
N PRO A 99 9.68 10.35 1.90
CA PRO A 99 10.05 10.32 0.48
C PRO A 99 8.99 9.62 -0.39
N PHE A 100 8.36 8.56 0.12
CA PHE A 100 7.29 7.87 -0.60
C PHE A 100 6.05 8.77 -0.73
N VAL A 101 5.65 9.44 0.36
CA VAL A 101 4.49 10.34 0.35
C VAL A 101 4.71 11.51 -0.59
N ASP A 102 5.88 12.16 -0.54
CA ASP A 102 6.23 13.23 -1.46
C ASP A 102 6.22 12.74 -2.92
N PHE A 103 6.68 11.52 -3.18
CA PHE A 103 6.61 10.92 -4.51
C PHE A 103 5.17 10.75 -4.99
N ILE A 104 4.30 10.09 -4.23
CA ILE A 104 2.92 9.84 -4.69
C ILE A 104 2.08 11.12 -4.78
N VAL A 105 2.37 12.13 -3.95
CA VAL A 105 1.63 13.41 -3.94
C VAL A 105 2.14 14.36 -5.02
N GLN A 106 3.46 14.45 -5.23
CA GLN A 106 4.05 15.50 -6.05
C GLN A 106 4.49 15.01 -7.44
N LYS A 107 4.66 13.70 -7.64
CA LYS A 107 5.14 13.12 -8.91
C LYS A 107 4.08 12.36 -9.68
N LEU A 108 3.05 11.86 -9.02
CA LEU A 108 2.00 11.07 -9.65
C LEU A 108 0.71 11.88 -9.79
N ASP A 109 0.03 11.73 -10.93
CA ASP A 109 -1.39 12.05 -11.03
C ASP A 109 -2.20 10.79 -10.68
N LEU A 110 -2.72 10.75 -9.45
CA LEU A 110 -3.46 9.60 -8.94
C LEU A 110 -4.94 9.63 -9.33
N THR A 111 -5.39 10.61 -10.10
CA THR A 111 -6.82 10.80 -10.43
C THR A 111 -7.42 9.54 -11.06
N GLN A 112 -6.75 8.98 -12.07
CA GLN A 112 -7.25 7.80 -12.76
C GLN A 112 -7.15 6.53 -11.90
N LEU A 113 -6.08 6.41 -11.11
CA LEU A 113 -5.92 5.30 -10.16
C LEU A 113 -7.06 5.30 -9.12
N LEU A 114 -7.32 6.45 -8.51
CA LEU A 114 -8.40 6.60 -7.53
C LEU A 114 -9.77 6.37 -8.16
N HIS A 115 -9.98 6.82 -9.40
CA HIS A 115 -11.20 6.52 -10.14
C HIS A 115 -11.41 5.01 -10.34
N HIS A 116 -10.38 4.25 -10.74
CA HIS A 116 -10.47 2.80 -10.85
C HIS A 116 -10.78 2.14 -9.49
N ILE A 117 -10.08 2.54 -8.43
CA ILE A 117 -10.28 1.97 -7.09
C ILE A 117 -11.70 2.25 -6.57
N ASN A 118 -12.19 3.48 -6.69
CA ASN A 118 -13.53 3.86 -6.26
C ASN A 118 -14.64 3.14 -7.04
N ASN A 119 -14.34 2.67 -8.26
CA ASN A 119 -15.30 2.00 -9.14
C ASN A 119 -15.01 0.51 -9.33
N CYS A 120 -14.17 -0.10 -8.47
CA CYS A 120 -13.81 -1.53 -8.55
C CYS A 120 -15.02 -2.47 -8.53
N GLY A 121 -16.09 -2.14 -7.80
CA GLY A 121 -17.26 -3.00 -7.60
C GLY A 121 -17.00 -4.24 -6.72
N GLU A 122 -15.87 -4.31 -6.02
CA GLU A 122 -15.53 -5.36 -5.06
C GLU A 122 -15.54 -4.81 -3.62
N TYR A 123 -15.56 -5.68 -2.62
CA TYR A 123 -15.53 -5.27 -1.22
C TYR A 123 -14.17 -4.70 -0.80
N ALA A 124 -14.19 -3.58 -0.08
CA ALA A 124 -13.02 -2.94 0.52
C ALA A 124 -11.87 -2.67 -0.48
N CYS A 125 -12.18 -1.97 -1.58
CA CYS A 125 -11.19 -1.65 -2.60
C CYS A 125 -10.22 -0.53 -2.24
N ASP A 126 -10.58 0.29 -1.26
CA ASP A 126 -9.67 1.24 -0.63
C ASP A 126 -8.42 0.54 -0.07
N GLU A 127 -8.53 -0.74 0.33
CA GLU A 127 -7.42 -1.61 0.74
C GLU A 127 -6.50 -2.07 -0.42
N LEU A 128 -6.72 -1.58 -1.64
CA LEU A 128 -5.83 -1.83 -2.79
C LEU A 128 -4.80 -0.70 -2.97
N PHE A 129 -5.08 0.50 -2.46
CA PHE A 129 -4.38 1.72 -2.87
C PHE A 129 -2.90 1.73 -2.46
N PHE A 130 -2.61 1.73 -1.16
CA PHE A 130 -1.22 1.79 -0.68
C PHE A 130 -0.46 0.51 -1.01
N GLN A 131 -1.10 -0.65 -0.88
CA GLN A 131 -0.52 -1.95 -1.17
C GLN A 131 0.02 -2.03 -2.59
N THR A 132 -0.79 -1.61 -3.56
CA THR A 132 -0.42 -1.59 -4.98
C THR A 132 0.75 -0.64 -5.25
N LEU A 133 0.69 0.59 -4.73
CA LEU A 133 1.74 1.59 -4.95
C LEU A 133 3.06 1.20 -4.25
N VAL A 134 3.00 0.60 -3.07
CA VAL A 134 4.18 0.18 -2.30
C VAL A 134 4.81 -1.09 -2.88
N ALA A 135 4.04 -2.06 -3.42
CA ALA A 135 4.59 -3.33 -3.91
C ALA A 135 5.00 -3.33 -5.39
N THR A 136 4.60 -2.32 -6.19
CA THR A 136 4.90 -2.31 -7.62
C THR A 136 6.36 -1.94 -7.88
N ASP A 137 7.21 -2.96 -8.11
CA ASP A 137 8.64 -2.83 -8.39
C ASP A 137 8.96 -1.81 -9.50
N VAL A 138 8.24 -1.90 -10.61
CA VAL A 138 8.47 -1.08 -11.80
C VAL A 138 8.10 0.40 -11.60
N LEU A 139 7.34 0.73 -10.54
CA LEU A 139 7.04 2.11 -10.17
C LEU A 139 8.27 2.82 -9.59
N LYS A 140 9.23 2.06 -9.04
CA LYS A 140 10.44 2.57 -8.39
C LYS A 140 10.13 3.66 -7.35
N ALA A 141 9.03 3.50 -6.62
CA ALA A 141 8.66 4.44 -5.59
C ALA A 141 9.72 4.41 -4.46
N PRO A 142 10.07 5.56 -3.85
CA PRO A 142 11.02 5.57 -2.74
C PRO A 142 10.54 4.68 -1.59
N ASN A 143 11.47 3.98 -0.95
CA ASN A 143 11.18 3.17 0.24
C ASN A 143 10.11 2.07 0.02
N SER A 144 9.90 1.67 -1.23
CA SER A 144 8.91 0.68 -1.63
C SER A 144 9.35 -0.74 -1.28
N PHE A 145 8.38 -1.64 -1.33
CA PHE A 145 8.56 -3.08 -1.22
C PHE A 145 8.58 -3.72 -2.62
N THR A 146 8.88 -5.02 -2.70
CA THR A 146 8.88 -5.76 -3.96
C THR A 146 7.77 -6.81 -4.01
N HIS A 147 7.09 -6.96 -5.15
CA HIS A 147 6.03 -7.96 -5.29
C HIS A 147 6.54 -9.42 -5.20
N LYS A 148 7.85 -9.64 -5.23
CA LYS A 148 8.49 -10.96 -5.19
C LYS A 148 8.02 -11.85 -4.03
N CYS A 149 7.79 -11.30 -2.85
CA CYS A 149 7.32 -12.08 -1.71
C CYS A 149 5.85 -12.47 -1.88
N LEU A 150 5.02 -11.54 -2.36
CA LEU A 150 3.59 -11.76 -2.61
C LEU A 150 3.39 -12.82 -3.70
N ASP A 151 4.21 -12.78 -4.76
CA ASP A 151 4.19 -13.78 -5.85
C ASP A 151 4.55 -15.19 -5.39
N LYS A 152 5.33 -15.29 -4.32
CA LYS A 152 5.73 -16.55 -3.71
C LYS A 152 4.82 -16.95 -2.55
N ASN A 153 3.72 -16.21 -2.35
CA ASN A 153 2.80 -16.42 -1.24
C ASN A 153 3.50 -16.40 0.14
N ILE A 154 4.53 -15.55 0.28
CA ILE A 154 5.31 -15.41 1.51
C ILE A 154 4.68 -14.33 2.37
N TYR A 155 4.32 -14.69 3.59
CA TYR A 155 3.80 -13.75 4.59
C TYR A 155 4.83 -12.66 4.91
N THR A 156 4.39 -11.41 4.86
CA THR A 156 5.17 -10.23 5.25
C THR A 156 4.60 -9.67 6.54
N PRO A 157 5.33 -9.73 7.67
CA PRO A 157 4.88 -9.12 8.91
C PRO A 157 4.78 -7.60 8.76
N TYR A 158 3.88 -7.01 9.54
CA TYR A 158 3.61 -5.58 9.56
C TYR A 158 3.32 -5.13 10.99
N PHE A 159 3.38 -3.83 11.26
CA PHE A 159 3.17 -3.28 12.61
C PHE A 159 2.16 -2.13 12.67
N SER A 160 1.76 -1.54 11.52
CA SER A 160 0.89 -0.37 11.49
C SER A 160 -0.44 -0.54 12.23
N ARG A 161 -1.01 -1.76 12.29
CA ARG A 161 -2.29 -2.03 12.98
C ARG A 161 -2.36 -3.45 13.54
N LEU A 162 -2.81 -3.57 14.78
CA LEU A 162 -3.27 -4.84 15.34
C LEU A 162 -4.79 -4.90 15.23
N VAL A 163 -5.31 -5.94 14.59
CA VAL A 163 -6.75 -6.18 14.45
C VAL A 163 -7.05 -7.65 14.75
N TYR A 164 -8.19 -7.92 15.36
CA TYR A 164 -8.63 -9.26 15.71
C TYR A 164 -9.89 -9.64 14.91
N PHE A 165 -9.76 -10.59 13.99
CA PHE A 165 -10.89 -11.15 13.23
C PHE A 165 -11.35 -12.46 13.88
N LYS A 166 -12.60 -12.49 14.36
CA LYS A 166 -13.18 -13.60 15.12
C LYS A 166 -13.21 -14.95 14.38
N ASN A 167 -13.03 -14.96 13.06
CA ASN A 167 -13.11 -16.17 12.22
C ASN A 167 -11.75 -16.83 11.88
N ILE A 168 -10.61 -16.29 12.32
CA ILE A 168 -9.27 -16.85 11.99
C ILE A 168 -8.86 -18.03 12.91
N LEU A 169 -9.58 -18.26 14.01
CA LEU A 169 -9.30 -19.37 14.94
C LEU A 169 -9.50 -20.77 14.33
N PHE A 170 -10.26 -20.93 13.25
CA PHE A 170 -10.46 -22.24 12.61
C PHE A 170 -9.23 -22.75 11.84
N LEU A 171 -8.30 -21.88 11.45
CA LEU A 171 -7.09 -22.28 10.72
C LEU A 171 -5.89 -22.50 11.65
N LEU A 172 -5.84 -21.82 12.81
CA LEU A 172 -4.73 -21.98 13.77
C LEU A 172 -4.91 -23.17 14.74
N TRP A 173 -6.14 -23.67 14.93
CA TRP A 173 -6.39 -24.86 15.76
C TRP A 173 -6.08 -26.20 15.06
N ASN A 174 -5.85 -26.21 13.75
CA ASN A 174 -5.44 -27.43 13.02
C ASN A 174 -3.92 -27.64 12.96
N LEU A 175 -3.15 -26.86 13.74
CA LEU A 175 -1.68 -26.93 13.81
C LEU A 175 -1.14 -27.04 15.25
N ILE A 176 -1.98 -27.46 16.21
CA ILE A 176 -1.57 -27.89 17.55
C ILE A 176 -2.17 -29.27 17.83
#